data_AF-A0A1G2YYI6-F1
#
_entry.id   AF-A0A1G2YYI6-F1
#
_cell.length_a   1.000
_cell.length_b   1.000
_cell.length_c   1.000
_cell.angle_alpha   90.00
_cell.angle_beta   90.00
_cell.angle_gamma   90.00
#
_symmetry.space_group_name_H-M   'P 1'
#
loop_
_entity.id
_entity.type
_entity.pdbx_description
1 polymer ?
#
loop_
_entity_poly.entity_id
_entity_poly.type
_entity_poly.pdbx_seq_one_letter_code
_entity_poly.pdbx_strand_id
1 'polypeptide(L)'
;MMIDYVTLMLVNMAAALIVLAIFLWTNPDRPETKHWAPAFAICGLVATISGFAMVFTWPIPAPYSMAYGEMSVLLGVLFLGAAWALAAGWKLLALGYYAFVPGLVAILLGIRIIHLSLTGSPIIAGAGFILTGLGGVGAALTLRRPDLKFLRLLGALVMLTAAAIWVLIGFMAYWMHMVPPTPQ
;
A
#
# COMPACT_ATOMS: atom_id res chain seq x y z
N MET A 1 20.92 -5.52 -17.63
CA MET A 1 19.67 -6.12 -17.12
C MET A 1 19.17 -5.20 -16.02
N MET A 2 17.98 -4.63 -16.19
CA MET A 2 17.42 -3.72 -15.19
C MET A 2 16.60 -4.54 -14.19
N ILE A 3 16.92 -4.46 -12.90
CA ILE A 3 16.12 -5.08 -11.86
C ILE A 3 14.84 -4.25 -11.73
N ASP A 4 13.70 -4.88 -11.99
CA ASP A 4 12.38 -4.27 -11.81
C ASP A 4 11.82 -4.67 -10.44
N TYR A 5 11.78 -3.69 -9.52
CA TYR A 5 11.16 -3.85 -8.20
C TYR A 5 9.66 -3.55 -8.22
N VAL A 6 9.17 -2.82 -9.25
CA VAL A 6 7.82 -2.26 -9.24
C VAL A 6 6.77 -3.35 -9.40
N THR A 7 6.99 -4.36 -10.25
CA THR A 7 6.09 -5.53 -10.34
C THR A 7 5.87 -6.21 -8.99
N LEU A 8 6.94 -6.49 -8.25
CA LEU A 8 6.87 -7.08 -6.90
C LEU A 8 6.13 -6.14 -5.93
N MET A 9 6.46 -4.85 -5.93
CA MET A 9 5.87 -3.87 -5.03
C MET A 9 4.38 -3.67 -5.28
N LEU A 10 3.93 -3.68 -6.55
CA LEU A 10 2.52 -3.54 -6.92
C LEU A 10 1.68 -4.72 -6.44
N VAL A 11 2.17 -5.96 -6.64
CA VAL A 11 1.46 -7.16 -6.17
C VAL A 11 1.48 -7.23 -4.65
N ASN A 12 2.59 -6.89 -4.01
CA ASN A 12 2.65 -6.82 -2.55
C ASN A 12 1.71 -5.74 -1.99
N MET A 13 1.60 -4.58 -2.64
CA MET A 13 0.66 -3.53 -2.25
C MET A 13 -0.79 -4.01 -2.36
N ALA A 14 -1.15 -4.72 -3.44
CA ALA A 14 -2.46 -5.33 -3.56
C ALA A 14 -2.73 -6.34 -2.42
N ALA A 15 -1.79 -7.23 -2.13
CA ALA A 15 -1.92 -8.20 -1.04
C ALA A 15 -2.05 -7.51 0.33
N ALA A 16 -1.24 -6.49 0.59
CA ALA A 16 -1.28 -5.69 1.81
C ALA A 16 -2.65 -5.03 2.02
N LEU A 17 -3.21 -4.43 0.96
CA LEU A 17 -4.51 -3.78 1.01
C LEU A 17 -5.66 -4.77 1.20
N ILE A 18 -5.57 -5.98 0.61
CA ILE A 18 -6.52 -7.07 0.85
C ILE A 18 -6.45 -7.51 2.32
N VAL A 19 -5.25 -7.73 2.86
CA VAL A 19 -5.06 -8.09 4.28
C VAL A 19 -5.66 -7.02 5.19
N LEU A 20 -5.40 -5.74 4.91
CA LEU A 20 -5.97 -4.62 5.67
C LEU A 20 -7.49 -4.56 5.56
N ALA A 21 -8.07 -4.80 4.37
CA ALA A 21 -9.51 -4.81 4.17
C ALA A 21 -10.19 -5.92 4.98
N ILE A 22 -9.64 -7.15 4.95
CA ILE A 22 -10.18 -8.27 5.71
C ILE A 22 -10.01 -8.02 7.22
N PHE A 23 -8.87 -7.46 7.64
CA PHE A 23 -8.65 -7.04 9.02
C PHE A 23 -9.71 -6.02 9.50
N LEU A 24 -9.99 -4.99 8.69
CA LEU A 24 -11.02 -4.00 9.00
C LEU A 24 -12.42 -4.62 9.06
N TRP A 25 -12.71 -5.60 8.19
CA TRP A 25 -13.98 -6.32 8.18
C TRP A 25 -14.18 -7.19 9.43
N THR A 26 -13.15 -7.92 9.85
CA THR A 26 -13.21 -8.95 10.91
C THR A 26 -13.29 -8.43 12.34
N ASN A 27 -13.24 -7.12 12.52
CA ASN A 27 -13.30 -6.38 13.80
C ASN A 27 -11.98 -6.39 14.58
N PRO A 28 -11.20 -5.30 14.51
CA PRO A 28 -9.90 -5.20 15.17
C PRO A 28 -9.99 -5.15 16.71
N ASP A 29 -11.17 -4.93 17.28
CA ASP A 29 -11.37 -4.92 18.75
C ASP A 29 -11.56 -6.31 19.36
N ARG A 30 -11.50 -7.38 18.56
CA ARG A 30 -11.54 -8.74 19.10
C ARG A 30 -10.26 -9.04 19.89
N PRO A 31 -10.34 -9.75 21.03
CA PRO A 31 -9.16 -10.09 21.83
C PRO A 31 -8.08 -10.88 21.06
N GLU A 32 -8.47 -11.56 19.98
CA GLU A 32 -7.63 -12.50 19.23
C GLU A 32 -6.99 -11.89 17.98
N THR A 33 -6.66 -10.59 17.93
CA THR A 33 -6.04 -10.01 16.71
C THR A 33 -4.58 -10.40 16.48
N LYS A 34 -3.92 -11.07 17.45
CA LYS A 34 -2.51 -11.48 17.36
C LYS A 34 -2.19 -12.34 16.14
N HIS A 35 -3.14 -13.18 15.70
CA HIS A 35 -2.94 -14.06 14.54
C HIS A 35 -2.78 -13.29 13.21
N TRP A 36 -3.13 -12.00 13.16
CA TRP A 36 -2.93 -11.15 11.99
C TRP A 36 -1.49 -10.66 11.85
N ALA A 37 -0.70 -10.66 12.94
CA ALA A 37 0.66 -10.12 12.93
C ALA A 37 1.55 -10.70 11.82
N PRO A 38 1.56 -12.01 11.52
CA PRO A 38 2.36 -12.55 10.41
C PRO A 38 1.97 -12.01 9.04
N ALA A 39 0.67 -11.86 8.76
CA ALA A 39 0.20 -11.33 7.48
C ALA A 39 0.64 -9.88 7.26
N PHE A 40 0.53 -9.05 8.31
CA PHE A 40 1.04 -7.68 8.28
C PHE A 40 2.58 -7.64 8.16
N ALA A 41 3.28 -8.52 8.88
CA ALA A 41 4.74 -8.57 8.87
C ALA A 41 5.29 -8.91 7.48
N ILE A 42 4.72 -9.92 6.81
CA ILE A 42 5.15 -10.32 5.46
C ILE A 42 4.97 -9.16 4.47
N CYS A 43 3.78 -8.56 4.43
CA CYS A 43 3.49 -7.42 3.57
C CYS A 43 4.42 -6.24 3.85
N GLY A 44 4.68 -5.98 5.14
CA GLY A 44 5.54 -4.90 5.61
C GLY A 44 7.01 -5.11 5.27
N LEU A 45 7.54 -6.33 5.43
CA LEU A 45 8.92 -6.68 5.12
C LEU A 45 9.19 -6.52 3.62
N VAL A 46 8.34 -7.12 2.77
CA VAL A 46 8.49 -7.03 1.32
C VAL A 46 8.47 -5.56 0.87
N ALA A 47 7.50 -4.77 1.34
CA ALA A 47 7.37 -3.36 0.99
C ALA A 47 8.57 -2.51 1.46
N THR A 48 9.05 -2.73 2.68
CA THR A 48 10.16 -1.96 3.27
C THR A 48 11.47 -2.27 2.56
N ILE A 49 11.77 -3.55 2.35
CA ILE A 49 13.03 -3.98 1.73
C ILE A 49 13.08 -3.55 0.26
N SER A 50 12.04 -3.85 -0.52
CA SER A 50 11.98 -3.45 -1.93
C SER A 50 11.93 -1.93 -2.10
N GLY A 51 11.22 -1.21 -1.23
CA GLY A 51 11.17 0.25 -1.22
C GLY A 51 12.53 0.89 -0.97
N PHE A 52 13.26 0.46 0.07
CA PHE A 52 14.61 0.97 0.34
C PHE A 52 15.58 0.59 -0.76
N ALA A 53 15.52 -0.64 -1.27
CA ALA A 53 16.33 -1.05 -2.41
C ALA A 53 16.11 -0.10 -3.59
N MET A 54 14.86 0.21 -3.92
CA MET A 54 14.52 1.13 -5.01
C MET A 54 14.99 2.57 -4.74
N VAL A 55 14.76 3.11 -3.54
CA VAL A 55 15.18 4.48 -3.18
C VAL A 55 16.71 4.64 -3.24
N PHE A 56 17.47 3.64 -2.80
CA PHE A 56 18.93 3.75 -2.73
C PHE A 56 19.67 3.34 -4.01
N THR A 57 19.09 2.48 -4.84
CA THR A 57 19.83 1.87 -5.96
C THR A 57 19.26 2.16 -7.34
N TRP A 58 18.01 2.65 -7.45
CA TRP A 58 17.35 2.70 -8.75
C TRP A 58 17.72 3.94 -9.56
N PRO A 59 18.19 3.78 -10.82
CA PRO A 59 18.76 4.87 -11.62
C PRO A 59 17.72 5.66 -12.45
N ILE A 60 16.42 5.39 -12.28
CA ILE A 60 15.34 6.02 -13.07
C ILE A 60 15.05 7.43 -12.55
N PRO A 61 14.53 8.36 -13.40
CA PRO A 61 14.14 9.70 -12.97
C PRO A 61 13.38 9.77 -11.64
N ALA A 62 13.76 10.79 -10.86
CA ALA A 62 13.25 11.12 -9.53
C ALA A 62 11.75 10.88 -9.26
N PRO A 63 10.78 11.19 -10.16
CA PRO A 63 9.36 10.97 -9.86
C PRO A 63 8.97 9.52 -9.53
N TYR A 64 9.62 8.52 -10.13
CA TYR A 64 9.22 7.12 -9.92
C TYR A 64 9.75 6.56 -8.60
N SER A 65 10.97 6.94 -8.20
CA SER A 65 11.54 6.58 -6.90
C SER A 65 10.74 7.16 -5.74
N MET A 66 10.26 8.39 -5.86
CA MET A 66 9.33 8.99 -4.89
C MET A 66 7.97 8.27 -4.90
N ALA A 67 7.36 8.09 -6.08
CA ALA A 67 6.03 7.52 -6.19
C ALA A 67 5.93 6.10 -5.66
N TYR A 68 6.86 5.22 -6.04
CA TYR A 68 6.77 3.80 -5.68
C TYR A 68 7.71 3.43 -4.54
N GLY A 69 8.96 3.91 -4.55
CA GLY A 69 9.99 3.56 -3.56
C GLY A 69 9.65 4.09 -2.18
N GLU A 70 9.60 5.41 -2.03
CA GLU A 70 9.32 6.05 -0.73
C GLU A 70 7.95 5.64 -0.19
N MET A 71 6.93 5.59 -1.04
CA MET A 71 5.59 5.19 -0.61
C MET A 71 5.52 3.73 -0.18
N SER A 72 6.29 2.84 -0.81
CA SER A 72 6.41 1.45 -0.37
C SER A 72 7.14 1.35 0.97
N VAL A 73 8.17 2.16 1.22
CA VAL A 73 8.82 2.22 2.54
C VAL A 73 7.82 2.66 3.60
N LEU A 74 7.06 3.74 3.35
CA LEU A 74 6.08 4.26 4.31
C LEU A 74 4.97 3.26 4.60
N LEU A 75 4.41 2.61 3.56
CA LEU A 75 3.44 1.54 3.72
C LEU A 75 4.05 0.35 4.48
N GLY A 76 5.27 -0.04 4.13
CA GLY A 76 5.98 -1.16 4.72
C GLY A 76 6.21 -0.97 6.22
N VAL A 77 6.73 0.19 6.63
CA VAL A 77 6.94 0.54 8.04
C VAL A 77 5.63 0.57 8.81
N LEU A 78 4.54 1.09 8.22
CA LEU A 78 3.21 1.04 8.83
C LEU A 78 2.74 -0.39 9.07
N PHE A 79 2.93 -1.28 8.10
CA PHE A 79 2.56 -2.69 8.22
C PHE A 79 3.44 -3.45 9.23
N LEU A 80 4.74 -3.16 9.29
CA LEU A 80 5.63 -3.71 10.31
C LEU A 80 5.27 -3.21 11.72
N GLY A 81 4.97 -1.91 11.84
CA GLY A 81 4.46 -1.33 13.09
C GLY A 81 3.15 -1.97 13.52
N ALA A 82 2.23 -2.19 12.58
CA ALA A 82 0.96 -2.86 12.84
C ALA A 82 1.19 -4.31 13.27
N ALA A 83 2.08 -5.05 12.59
CA ALA A 83 2.43 -6.42 12.97
C ALA A 83 2.97 -6.49 14.40
N TRP A 84 3.88 -5.60 14.77
CA TRP A 84 4.41 -5.53 16.13
C TRP A 84 3.30 -5.20 17.13
N ALA A 85 2.54 -4.13 16.90
CA ALA A 85 1.46 -3.73 17.79
C ALA A 85 0.43 -4.87 17.99
N LEU A 86 0.06 -5.59 16.91
CA LEU A 86 -0.82 -6.74 16.98
C LEU A 86 -0.22 -7.88 17.79
N ALA A 87 1.05 -8.25 17.57
CA ALA A 87 1.72 -9.29 18.33
C ALA A 87 1.80 -8.96 19.84
N ALA A 88 2.05 -7.69 20.16
CA ALA A 88 2.13 -7.19 21.52
C ALA A 88 0.76 -6.92 22.18
N GLY A 89 -0.34 -7.00 21.42
CA GLY A 89 -1.67 -6.64 21.91
C GLY A 89 -1.87 -5.14 22.18
N TRP A 90 -1.11 -4.29 21.50
CA TRP A 90 -1.19 -2.84 21.61
C TRP A 90 -2.29 -2.25 20.74
N LYS A 91 -2.77 -1.06 21.12
CA LYS A 91 -3.73 -0.28 20.33
C LYS A 91 -3.06 0.26 19.07
N LEU A 92 -3.72 0.14 17.92
CA LEU A 92 -3.22 0.62 16.62
C LEU A 92 -3.36 2.14 16.41
N LEU A 93 -3.98 2.85 17.36
CA LEU A 93 -4.34 4.26 17.17
C LEU A 93 -3.14 5.17 16.86
N ALA A 94 -1.98 4.93 17.50
CA ALA A 94 -0.77 5.69 17.23
C ALA A 94 -0.30 5.54 15.76
N LEU A 95 -0.37 4.32 15.22
CA LEU A 95 -0.07 4.06 13.81
C LEU A 95 -1.09 4.73 12.89
N GLY A 96 -2.36 4.78 13.31
CA GLY A 96 -3.40 5.53 12.60
C GLY A 96 -3.06 7.01 12.44
N TYR A 97 -2.50 7.65 13.47
CA TYR A 97 -2.02 9.05 13.33
C TYR A 97 -0.81 9.15 12.43
N TYR A 98 0.16 8.25 12.57
CA TYR A 98 1.34 8.24 11.70
C TYR A 98 0.93 8.09 10.23
N ALA A 99 -0.05 7.24 9.92
CA ALA A 99 -0.55 6.99 8.58
C ALA A 99 -1.16 8.21 7.88
N PHE A 100 -1.55 9.25 8.64
CA PHE A 100 -2.18 10.44 8.09
C PHE A 100 -1.27 11.17 7.08
N VAL A 101 -0.01 11.40 7.44
CA VAL A 101 0.93 12.15 6.59
C VAL A 101 1.30 11.38 5.31
N PRO A 102 1.73 10.10 5.37
CA PRO A 102 1.91 9.28 4.18
C PRO A 102 0.64 9.18 3.33
N GLY A 103 -0.55 9.15 3.95
CA GLY A 103 -1.83 9.16 3.25
C GLY A 103 -2.02 10.43 2.40
N LEU A 104 -1.73 11.60 2.96
CA LEU A 104 -1.77 12.86 2.21
C LEU A 104 -0.74 12.90 1.08
N VAL A 105 0.48 12.40 1.32
CA VAL A 105 1.51 12.32 0.29
C VAL A 105 1.08 11.39 -0.85
N ALA A 106 0.49 10.23 -0.55
CA ALA A 106 -0.06 9.33 -1.57
C ALA A 106 -1.13 10.01 -2.43
N ILE A 107 -2.04 10.78 -1.81
CA ILE A 107 -3.05 11.56 -2.54
C ILE A 107 -2.39 12.60 -3.45
N LEU A 108 -1.42 13.36 -2.94
CA LEU A 108 -0.66 14.34 -3.72
C LEU A 108 0.02 13.69 -4.93
N LEU A 109 0.69 12.55 -4.73
CA LEU A 109 1.37 11.82 -5.78
C LEU A 109 0.39 11.26 -6.81
N GLY A 110 -0.77 10.75 -6.38
CA GLY A 110 -1.83 10.32 -7.28
C GLY A 110 -2.35 11.46 -8.16
N ILE A 111 -2.58 12.65 -7.59
CA ILE A 111 -2.94 13.86 -8.34
C ILE A 111 -1.84 14.21 -9.35
N ARG A 112 -0.57 14.16 -8.95
CA ARG A 112 0.56 14.48 -9.84
C ARG A 112 0.76 13.47 -10.95
N ILE A 113 0.52 12.17 -10.70
CA ILE A 113 0.55 11.12 -11.72
C ILE A 113 -0.48 11.41 -12.81
N ILE A 114 -1.69 11.83 -12.42
CA ILE A 114 -2.75 12.20 -13.37
C ILE A 114 -2.36 13.47 -14.13
N HIS A 115 -1.97 14.52 -13.42
CA HIS A 115 -1.69 15.84 -14.01
C HIS A 115 -0.52 15.83 -14.99
N LEU A 116 0.51 15.02 -14.73
CA LEU A 116 1.71 14.94 -15.56
C LEU A 116 1.71 13.76 -16.53
N SER A 117 0.66 12.94 -16.55
CA SER A 117 0.58 11.73 -17.37
C SER A 117 1.80 10.79 -17.20
N LEU A 118 2.22 10.53 -15.95
CA LEU A 118 3.48 9.83 -15.66
C LEU A 118 3.48 8.33 -16.03
N THR A 119 2.35 7.73 -16.36
CA THR A 119 2.25 6.29 -16.65
C THR A 119 1.46 6.07 -17.94
N GLY A 120 1.51 4.85 -18.49
CA GLY A 120 0.67 4.49 -19.64
C GLY A 120 -0.84 4.52 -19.37
N SER A 121 -1.25 4.55 -18.09
CA SER A 121 -2.63 4.75 -17.67
C SER A 121 -2.72 5.66 -16.43
N PRO A 122 -2.56 6.99 -16.62
CA PRO A 122 -2.40 7.94 -15.51
C PRO A 122 -3.59 7.98 -14.56
N ILE A 123 -4.81 7.89 -15.10
CA ILE A 123 -6.05 7.94 -14.32
C ILE A 123 -6.15 6.74 -13.39
N ILE A 124 -5.87 5.53 -13.91
CA ILE A 124 -5.99 4.29 -13.13
C ILE A 124 -4.92 4.26 -12.03
N ALA A 125 -3.67 4.56 -12.38
CA ALA A 125 -2.57 4.59 -11.41
C ALA A 125 -2.78 5.67 -10.33
N GLY A 126 -3.17 6.88 -10.74
CA GLY A 126 -3.46 7.97 -9.81
C GLY A 126 -4.64 7.68 -8.89
N ALA A 127 -5.71 7.06 -9.40
CA ALA A 127 -6.83 6.60 -8.58
C ALA A 127 -6.39 5.56 -7.55
N GLY A 128 -5.52 4.62 -7.92
CA GLY A 128 -4.91 3.67 -6.99
C GLY A 128 -4.19 4.38 -5.83
N PHE A 129 -3.34 5.35 -6.14
CA PHE A 129 -2.63 6.16 -5.13
C PHE A 129 -3.59 6.93 -4.22
N ILE A 130 -4.59 7.60 -4.79
CA ILE A 130 -5.56 8.39 -4.03
C ILE A 130 -6.37 7.49 -3.08
N LEU A 131 -6.89 6.36 -3.56
CA LEU A 131 -7.68 5.45 -2.75
C LEU A 131 -6.85 4.81 -1.63
N THR A 132 -5.62 4.38 -1.93
CA THR A 132 -4.67 3.91 -0.90
C THR A 132 -4.38 5.02 0.13
N GLY A 133 -4.16 6.26 -0.33
CA GLY A 133 -3.93 7.42 0.53
C GLY A 133 -5.11 7.77 1.43
N LEU A 134 -6.35 7.67 0.93
CA LEU A 134 -7.57 7.83 1.71
C LEU A 134 -7.66 6.81 2.85
N GLY A 135 -7.13 5.59 2.65
CA GLY A 135 -6.98 4.60 3.72
C GLY A 135 -6.10 5.10 4.87
N GLY A 136 -4.95 5.70 4.54
CA GLY A 136 -4.04 6.29 5.52
C GLY A 136 -4.64 7.49 6.26
N VAL A 137 -5.26 8.41 5.51
CA VAL A 137 -5.94 9.60 6.08
C VAL A 137 -7.11 9.20 6.99
N GLY A 138 -7.90 8.20 6.58
CA GLY A 138 -9.04 7.70 7.34
C GLY A 138 -8.70 6.75 8.49
N ALA A 139 -7.43 6.32 8.62
CA ALA A 139 -7.02 5.28 9.57
C ALA A 139 -7.27 5.69 11.02
N ALA A 140 -6.80 6.88 11.44
CA ALA A 140 -6.99 7.37 12.81
C ALA A 140 -8.48 7.50 13.17
N LEU A 141 -9.30 8.02 12.26
CA LEU A 141 -10.74 8.16 12.50
C LEU A 141 -11.42 6.80 12.67
N THR A 142 -11.10 5.85 11.79
CA THR A 142 -11.63 4.48 11.85
C THR A 142 -11.23 3.77 13.14
N LEU A 143 -10.00 3.95 13.60
CA LEU A 143 -9.48 3.34 14.82
C LEU A 143 -9.96 4.02 16.11
N ARG A 144 -10.30 5.32 16.08
CA ARG A 144 -10.91 6.03 17.21
C ARG A 144 -12.36 5.63 17.46
N ARG A 145 -13.06 5.22 16.40
CA ARG A 145 -14.49 4.93 16.40
C ARG A 145 -14.77 3.49 15.96
N PRO A 146 -14.24 2.48 16.69
CA PRO A 146 -14.43 1.09 16.30
C PRO A 146 -15.88 0.61 16.45
N ASP A 147 -16.69 1.35 17.22
CA ASP A 147 -18.15 1.22 17.34
C ASP A 147 -18.87 1.43 16.00
N LEU A 148 -18.32 2.30 15.13
CA LEU A 148 -18.92 2.65 13.85
C LEU A 148 -18.55 1.63 12.77
N LYS A 149 -19.32 0.54 12.72
CA LYS A 149 -19.23 -0.50 11.66
C LYS A 149 -19.22 0.09 10.26
N PHE A 150 -19.95 1.19 10.04
CA PHE A 150 -19.98 1.90 8.77
C PHE A 150 -18.59 2.39 8.33
N LEU A 151 -17.81 3.04 9.21
CA LEU A 151 -16.48 3.54 8.87
C LEU A 151 -15.52 2.41 8.50
N ARG A 152 -15.61 1.30 9.22
CA ARG A 152 -14.80 0.11 8.96
C ARG A 152 -15.16 -0.56 7.65
N LEU A 153 -16.45 -0.69 7.36
CA LEU A 153 -16.94 -1.24 6.09
C LEU A 153 -16.54 -0.36 4.92
N LEU A 154 -16.72 0.96 5.04
CA LEU A 154 -16.30 1.93 4.05
C LEU A 154 -14.79 1.84 3.82
N GLY A 155 -13.99 1.82 4.89
CA GLY A 155 -12.54 1.64 4.82
C GLY A 155 -12.15 0.33 4.11
N ALA A 156 -12.78 -0.79 4.47
CA ALA A 156 -12.53 -2.08 3.83
C ALA A 156 -12.86 -2.05 2.33
N LEU A 157 -13.99 -1.44 1.94
CA LEU A 157 -14.37 -1.29 0.53
C LEU A 157 -13.37 -0.42 -0.23
N VAL A 158 -12.95 0.71 0.33
CA VAL A 158 -11.93 1.59 -0.28
C VAL A 158 -10.62 0.82 -0.48
N MET A 159 -10.18 0.04 0.51
CA MET A 159 -8.98 -0.79 0.42
C MET A 159 -9.11 -1.90 -0.63
N LEU A 160 -10.28 -2.54 -0.75
CA LEU A 160 -10.52 -3.55 -1.79
C LEU A 160 -10.54 -2.94 -3.19
N THR A 161 -11.15 -1.76 -3.37
CA THR A 161 -11.14 -1.06 -4.67
C THR A 161 -9.72 -0.65 -5.05
N ALA A 162 -8.94 -0.11 -4.11
CA ALA A 162 -7.52 0.19 -4.34
C ALA A 162 -6.74 -1.09 -4.70
N ALA A 163 -6.95 -2.17 -3.95
CA ALA A 163 -6.30 -3.45 -4.22
C ALA A 163 -6.62 -3.98 -5.63
N ALA A 164 -7.89 -3.90 -6.07
CA ALA A 164 -8.29 -4.33 -7.41
C ALA A 164 -7.55 -3.55 -8.52
N ILE A 165 -7.36 -2.24 -8.33
CA ILE A 165 -6.56 -1.41 -9.25
C ILE A 165 -5.11 -1.90 -9.28
N TRP A 166 -4.51 -2.15 -8.11
CA TRP A 166 -3.12 -2.59 -8.04
C TRP A 166 -2.90 -4.02 -8.55
N VAL A 167 -3.88 -4.92 -8.37
CA VAL A 167 -3.90 -6.25 -9.02
C VAL A 167 -3.88 -6.08 -10.53
N LEU A 168 -4.76 -5.24 -11.08
CA LEU A 168 -4.84 -5.01 -12.52
C LEU A 168 -3.49 -4.52 -13.08
N ILE A 169 -2.93 -3.45 -12.49
CA ILE A 169 -1.65 -2.88 -12.94
C ILE A 169 -0.51 -3.88 -12.75
N GLY A 170 -0.42 -4.52 -11.58
CA GLY A 170 0.66 -5.44 -11.24
C GLY A 170 0.69 -6.68 -12.13
N PHE A 171 -0.47 -7.32 -12.37
CA PHE A 171 -0.55 -8.50 -13.23
C PHE A 171 -0.28 -8.15 -14.70
N MET A 172 -0.77 -7.00 -15.17
CA MET A 172 -0.41 -6.52 -16.52
C MET A 172 1.09 -6.26 -16.65
N ALA A 173 1.73 -5.68 -15.63
CA ALA A 173 3.17 -5.46 -15.64
C ALA A 173 3.94 -6.78 -15.70
N TYR A 174 3.57 -7.77 -14.86
CA TYR A 174 4.15 -9.12 -14.93
C TYR A 174 4.00 -9.74 -16.33
N TRP A 175 2.81 -9.64 -16.92
CA TRP A 175 2.55 -10.16 -18.25
C TRP A 175 3.45 -9.52 -19.32
N MET A 176 3.56 -8.19 -19.31
CA MET A 176 4.34 -7.45 -20.30
C MET A 176 5.85 -7.66 -20.15
N HIS A 177 6.35 -7.80 -18.92
CA HIS A 177 7.78 -8.03 -18.65
C HIS A 177 8.27 -9.44 -19.01
N MET A 178 7.36 -10.39 -19.24
CA MET A 178 7.70 -11.76 -19.64
C MET A 178 7.93 -11.92 -21.15
N VAL A 179 7.72 -10.87 -21.96
CA VAL A 179 8.02 -10.90 -23.40
C VAL A 179 9.54 -10.92 -23.60
N PRO A 180 10.12 -11.98 -24.19
CA PRO A 180 11.56 -12.02 -24.45
C PRO A 180 11.96 -10.92 -25.43
N PRO A 181 13.16 -10.32 -25.29
CA PRO A 181 13.66 -9.42 -26.31
C PRO A 181 13.76 -10.17 -27.64
N THR A 182 13.28 -9.55 -28.72
CA THR A 182 13.52 -10.06 -30.07
C THR A 182 15.03 -10.10 -30.32
N PRO A 183 15.57 -11.21 -30.87
CA PRO A 183 16.96 -11.25 -31.32
C PRO A 183 17.20 -10.07 -32.27
N GLN A 184 18.21 -9.24 -31.96
CA GLN A 184 18.69 -8.18 -32.86
C GLN A 184 19.54 -8.79 -33.97
#